data_AF-A0A6B1CUC3-F1
#
_entry.id   AF-A0A6B1CUC3-F1
#
_cell.length_a   1.000
_cell.length_b   1.000
_cell.length_c   1.000
_cell.angle_alpha   90.00
_cell.angle_beta   90.00
_cell.angle_gamma   90.00
#
_symmetry.space_group_name_H-M   'P 1'
#
loop_
_entity.id
_entity.type
_entity.pdbx_description
1 polymer ?
#
loop_
_entity_poly.entity_id
_entity_poly.type
_entity_poly.pdbx_seq_one_letter_code
_entity_poly.pdbx_strand_id
1 'polypeptide(L)'
;MAKAAEMTVWAQDLFSYDVIPSSFSIFRKPDVSKVNARDIFVLTSVADLPTVSEFVRAANHRNHLRTLFVREDDNAQFLPQMLYEAKLKSSRHILVHSTKDVPKRVLTAWSLGCPDQLIADAQVVGEELFVMACDHTLFRVGFAEMPALGRIPPQQRSSFTISSEGSYIHWPEVDVHIDLDAIRYLKDETWREKKDREKLMYDLRFGEAVAALRKQYGLKQAEIRGLSERHVRRIEKGERTKIDTLAILARNHGISLKEYLDEIAEMLSP
;
A
#
# COMPACT_ATOMS: atom_id res chain seq x y z
N MET A 1 -21.25 -12.77 -4.55
CA MET A 1 -20.72 -12.10 -3.35
C MET A 1 -19.82 -13.08 -2.62
N ALA A 2 -18.51 -12.88 -2.64
CA ALA A 2 -17.58 -13.70 -1.86
C ALA A 2 -17.87 -13.45 -0.37
N LYS A 3 -18.03 -14.52 0.40
CA LYS A 3 -18.18 -14.44 1.87
C LYS A 3 -16.92 -13.73 2.39
N ALA A 4 -17.07 -12.57 3.03
CA ALA A 4 -15.94 -11.87 3.63
C ALA A 4 -15.16 -12.85 4.49
N ALA A 5 -13.84 -12.90 4.32
CA ALA A 5 -12.99 -13.77 5.13
C ALA A 5 -13.21 -13.44 6.60
N GLU A 6 -13.53 -14.45 7.41
CA GLU A 6 -13.77 -14.28 8.84
C GLU A 6 -12.42 -14.03 9.52
N MET A 7 -12.07 -12.74 9.65
CA MET A 7 -10.83 -12.31 10.29
C MET A 7 -10.98 -12.32 11.80
N THR A 8 -9.94 -12.79 12.48
CA THR A 8 -9.96 -13.00 13.91
C THR A 8 -8.82 -12.25 14.57
N VAL A 9 -9.12 -11.46 15.60
CA VAL A 9 -8.11 -10.87 16.47
C VAL A 9 -8.25 -11.42 17.87
N TRP A 10 -7.13 -11.87 18.43
CA TRP A 10 -7.02 -12.01 19.86
C TRP A 10 -6.23 -10.84 20.43
N ALA A 11 -6.91 -10.02 21.24
CA ALA A 11 -6.30 -8.94 21.99
C ALA A 11 -6.08 -9.39 23.44
N GLN A 12 -4.85 -9.82 23.75
CA GLN A 12 -4.41 -10.04 25.12
C GLN A 12 -4.04 -8.70 25.78
N ASP A 13 -3.49 -7.78 25.00
CA ASP A 13 -3.20 -6.42 25.42
C ASP A 13 -4.40 -5.48 25.16
N LEU A 14 -4.94 -4.88 26.22
CA LEU A 14 -6.03 -3.90 26.14
C LEU A 14 -5.59 -2.59 25.47
N PHE A 15 -4.28 -2.32 25.42
CA PHE A 15 -3.74 -1.09 24.83
C PHE A 15 -4.19 -0.90 23.38
N SER A 16 -4.25 -1.96 22.59
CA SER A 16 -4.54 -1.88 21.15
C SER A 16 -5.98 -2.30 20.80
N TYR A 17 -6.89 -2.32 21.76
CA TYR A 17 -8.27 -2.78 21.51
C TYR A 17 -9.07 -1.81 20.63
N ASP A 18 -8.85 -0.51 20.81
CA ASP A 18 -9.52 0.59 20.12
C ASP A 18 -9.16 0.69 18.63
N VAL A 19 -8.09 0.00 18.19
CA VAL A 19 -7.66 0.00 16.79
C VAL A 19 -8.15 -1.22 15.99
N ILE A 20 -8.90 -2.12 16.61
CA ILE A 20 -9.45 -3.31 15.93
C ILE A 20 -10.68 -2.90 15.12
N PRO A 21 -10.70 -3.09 13.79
CA PRO A 21 -11.87 -2.79 12.96
C PRO A 21 -13.06 -3.66 13.34
N SER A 22 -14.28 -3.12 13.19
CA SER A 22 -15.54 -3.83 13.50
C SER A 22 -15.78 -5.10 12.68
N SER A 23 -15.06 -5.27 11.58
CA SER A 23 -15.09 -6.47 10.74
C SER A 23 -14.41 -7.69 11.37
N PHE A 24 -13.70 -7.52 12.50
CA PHE A 24 -12.99 -8.60 13.16
C PHE A 24 -13.80 -9.23 14.29
N SER A 25 -13.74 -10.56 14.37
CA SER A 25 -14.16 -11.30 15.56
C SER A 25 -13.08 -11.19 16.63
N ILE A 26 -13.45 -10.68 17.81
CA ILE A 26 -12.50 -10.47 18.91
C ILE A 26 -12.59 -11.59 19.94
N PHE A 27 -11.50 -12.32 20.14
CA PHE A 27 -11.34 -13.25 21.25
C PHE A 27 -10.61 -12.57 22.41
N ARG A 28 -11.09 -12.80 23.64
CA ARG A 28 -10.54 -12.20 24.88
C ARG A 28 -9.63 -13.14 25.67
N LYS A 29 -9.57 -14.42 25.29
CA LYS A 29 -8.77 -15.44 25.97
C LYS A 29 -8.16 -16.40 24.95
N PRO A 30 -6.97 -16.95 25.25
CA PRO A 30 -6.40 -18.05 24.47
C PRO A 30 -7.40 -19.20 24.48
N ASP A 31 -7.82 -19.64 23.31
CA ASP A 31 -8.54 -20.90 23.16
C ASP A 31 -8.00 -21.61 21.92
N VAL A 32 -7.20 -22.64 22.15
CA VAL A 32 -6.56 -23.43 21.08
C VAL A 32 -7.61 -24.08 20.17
N SER A 33 -8.85 -24.30 20.66
CA SER A 33 -9.95 -24.79 19.83
C SER A 33 -10.37 -23.79 18.73
N LYS A 34 -10.12 -22.50 18.94
CA LYS A 34 -10.43 -21.41 18.00
C LYS A 34 -9.38 -21.22 16.90
N VAL A 35 -8.28 -21.99 16.92
CA VAL A 35 -7.25 -21.97 15.88
C VAL A 35 -7.78 -22.41 14.50
N ASN A 36 -9.00 -22.95 14.44
CA ASN A 36 -9.70 -23.23 13.18
C ASN A 36 -10.06 -21.97 12.38
N ALA A 37 -10.09 -20.79 13.00
CA ALA A 37 -10.26 -19.53 12.29
C ALA A 37 -9.11 -19.33 11.28
N ARG A 38 -9.43 -18.78 10.10
CA ARG A 38 -8.43 -18.31 9.14
C ARG A 38 -8.09 -16.85 9.47
N ASP A 39 -6.94 -16.39 8.99
CA ASP A 39 -6.53 -14.99 9.11
C ASP A 39 -6.52 -14.48 10.56
N ILE A 40 -5.68 -15.11 11.40
CA ILE A 40 -5.54 -14.85 12.83
C ILE A 40 -4.50 -13.76 13.09
N PHE A 41 -4.86 -12.79 13.93
CA PHE A 41 -4.00 -11.74 14.45
C PHE A 41 -3.96 -11.83 15.97
N VAL A 42 -2.79 -11.59 16.56
CA VAL A 42 -2.61 -11.63 18.01
C VAL A 42 -1.94 -10.34 18.45
N LEU A 43 -2.55 -9.62 19.40
CA LEU A 43 -2.00 -8.42 20.04
C LEU A 43 -1.60 -8.77 21.47
N THR A 44 -0.32 -8.63 21.78
CA THR A 44 0.24 -8.94 23.11
C THR A 44 1.30 -7.92 23.51
N SER A 45 1.54 -7.78 24.81
CA SER A 45 2.77 -7.16 25.32
C SER A 45 3.92 -8.16 25.28
N VAL A 46 5.16 -7.67 25.43
CA VAL A 46 6.33 -8.52 25.64
C VAL A 46 6.13 -9.38 26.90
N ALA A 47 5.67 -8.80 28.01
CA ALA A 47 5.39 -9.52 29.26
C ALA A 47 4.37 -10.68 29.12
N ASP A 48 3.38 -10.53 28.22
CA ASP A 48 2.31 -11.50 28.02
C ASP A 48 2.62 -12.58 26.95
N LEU A 49 3.81 -12.55 26.34
CA LEU A 49 4.22 -13.54 25.32
C LEU A 49 4.01 -15.00 25.75
N PRO A 50 4.34 -15.43 26.99
CA PRO A 50 4.11 -16.80 27.44
C PRO A 50 2.64 -17.21 27.35
N THR A 51 1.71 -16.29 27.67
CA THR A 51 0.26 -16.50 27.67
C THR A 51 -0.29 -16.79 26.27
N VAL A 52 0.29 -16.16 25.24
CA VAL A 52 -0.17 -16.32 23.84
C VAL A 52 0.60 -17.37 23.05
N SER A 53 1.72 -17.84 23.58
CA SER A 53 2.69 -18.67 22.86
C SER A 53 2.12 -19.96 22.26
N GLU A 54 1.37 -20.74 23.03
CA GLU A 54 0.82 -22.03 22.58
C GLU A 54 -0.14 -21.85 21.39
N PHE A 55 -1.06 -20.90 21.50
CA PHE A 55 -2.01 -20.57 20.45
C PHE A 55 -1.33 -20.02 19.20
N VAL A 56 -0.37 -19.08 19.35
CA VAL A 56 0.40 -18.53 18.22
C VAL A 56 1.13 -19.66 17.50
N ARG A 57 1.76 -20.58 18.22
CA ARG A 57 2.42 -21.76 17.63
C ARG A 57 1.44 -22.64 16.87
N ALA A 58 0.27 -22.92 17.45
CA ALA A 58 -0.77 -23.73 16.82
C ALA A 58 -1.32 -23.06 15.54
N ALA A 59 -1.59 -21.75 15.58
CA ALA A 59 -2.04 -20.97 14.43
C ALA A 59 -0.98 -20.88 13.32
N ASN A 60 0.28 -20.68 13.70
CA ASN A 60 1.39 -20.63 12.77
C ASN A 60 1.64 -21.99 12.09
N HIS A 61 1.59 -23.09 12.85
CA HIS A 61 1.72 -24.45 12.29
C HIS A 61 0.64 -24.76 11.24
N ARG A 62 -0.54 -24.14 11.33
CA ARG A 62 -1.63 -24.29 10.36
C ARG A 62 -1.61 -23.23 9.25
N ASN A 63 -0.62 -22.33 9.22
CA ASN A 63 -0.57 -21.18 8.31
C ASN A 63 -1.79 -20.24 8.45
N HIS A 64 -2.42 -20.21 9.62
CA HIS A 64 -3.55 -19.33 9.91
C HIS A 64 -3.12 -18.01 10.55
N LEU A 65 -1.94 -17.97 11.18
CA LEU A 65 -1.38 -16.75 11.74
C LEU A 65 -0.97 -15.78 10.62
N ARG A 66 -1.48 -14.55 10.68
CA ARG A 66 -1.07 -13.43 9.82
C ARG A 66 -0.09 -12.53 10.51
N THR A 67 -0.37 -12.17 11.75
CA THR A 67 0.48 -11.28 12.53
C THR A 67 0.41 -11.59 14.02
N LEU A 68 1.57 -11.67 14.67
CA LEU A 68 1.75 -11.50 16.10
C LEU A 68 2.34 -10.10 16.32
N PHE A 69 1.53 -9.21 16.85
CA PHE A 69 1.96 -7.89 17.30
C PHE A 69 2.46 -8.00 18.74
N VAL A 70 3.70 -7.56 18.95
CA VAL A 70 4.33 -7.52 20.26
C VAL A 70 4.60 -6.06 20.60
N ARG A 71 3.86 -5.53 21.58
CA ARG A 71 4.08 -4.16 22.03
C ARG A 71 5.42 -4.08 22.76
N GLU A 72 6.27 -3.17 22.29
CA GLU A 72 7.50 -2.77 22.96
C GLU A 72 7.14 -2.11 24.29
N ASP A 73 7.42 -2.80 25.39
CA ASP A 73 7.36 -2.26 26.75
C ASP A 73 8.79 -2.09 27.30
N ASP A 74 8.92 -1.72 28.58
CA ASP A 74 10.22 -1.46 29.23
C ASP A 74 11.23 -2.64 29.14
N ASN A 75 10.79 -3.83 28.70
CA ASN A 75 11.61 -5.04 28.60
C ASN A 75 12.03 -5.43 27.17
N ALA A 76 11.85 -4.55 26.19
CA ALA A 76 12.15 -4.82 24.77
C ALA A 76 13.54 -5.40 24.50
N GLN A 77 14.54 -4.99 25.28
CA GLN A 77 15.92 -5.49 25.22
C GLN A 77 16.05 -7.01 25.45
N PHE A 78 15.07 -7.63 26.11
CA PHE A 78 15.02 -9.08 26.35
C PHE A 78 14.12 -9.81 25.35
N LEU A 79 13.59 -9.14 24.33
CA LEU A 79 12.68 -9.75 23.36
C LEU A 79 13.21 -11.05 22.74
N PRO A 80 14.49 -11.15 22.29
CA PRO A 80 15.01 -12.41 21.77
C PRO A 80 14.93 -13.57 22.78
N GLN A 81 15.27 -13.30 24.05
CA GLN A 81 15.20 -14.27 25.14
C GLN A 81 13.76 -14.64 25.45
N MET A 82 12.84 -13.68 25.48
CA MET A 82 11.44 -13.92 25.78
C MET A 82 10.72 -14.69 24.67
N LEU A 83 11.05 -14.43 23.40
CA LEU A 83 10.60 -15.26 22.28
C LEU A 83 11.12 -16.69 22.39
N TYR A 84 12.40 -16.85 22.75
CA TYR A 84 13.01 -18.16 22.98
C TYR A 84 12.32 -18.94 24.11
N GLU A 85 12.08 -18.30 25.26
CA GLU A 85 11.37 -18.89 26.41
C GLU A 85 9.92 -19.26 26.07
N ALA A 86 9.24 -18.39 25.32
CA ALA A 86 7.91 -18.66 24.76
C ALA A 86 7.91 -19.74 23.66
N LYS A 87 9.08 -20.27 23.28
CA LYS A 87 9.26 -21.26 22.20
C LYS A 87 8.69 -20.75 20.86
N LEU A 88 8.71 -19.44 20.66
CA LEU A 88 8.31 -18.77 19.43
C LEU A 88 9.56 -18.56 18.57
N LYS A 89 9.57 -19.15 17.38
CA LYS A 89 10.64 -18.91 16.41
C LYS A 89 10.47 -17.50 15.84
N SER A 90 11.59 -16.80 15.64
CA SER A 90 11.59 -15.60 14.81
C SER A 90 10.95 -15.91 13.47
N SER A 91 9.92 -15.13 13.11
CA SER A 91 9.18 -15.30 11.87
C SER A 91 8.83 -13.92 11.33
N ARG A 92 8.63 -13.84 10.01
CA ARG A 92 8.17 -12.60 9.36
C ARG A 92 6.84 -12.08 9.88
N HIS A 93 6.05 -12.93 10.55
CA HIS A 93 4.74 -12.59 11.08
C HIS A 93 4.81 -11.93 12.46
N ILE A 94 5.99 -11.69 13.02
CA ILE A 94 6.16 -10.99 14.30
C ILE A 94 6.46 -9.52 13.99
N LEU A 95 5.58 -8.63 14.43
CA LEU A 95 5.79 -7.18 14.37
C LEU A 95 5.91 -6.61 15.76
N VAL A 96 7.05 -5.99 16.04
CA VAL A 96 7.28 -5.25 17.28
C VAL A 96 6.86 -3.82 17.06
N HIS A 97 6.14 -3.23 18.00
CA HIS A 97 5.65 -1.86 17.84
C HIS A 97 5.60 -1.11 19.18
N SER A 98 5.90 0.18 19.17
CA SER A 98 5.79 1.05 20.34
C SER A 98 4.48 1.86 20.35
N THR A 99 3.86 2.08 19.19
CA THR A 99 2.59 2.82 19.04
C THR A 99 1.46 1.93 18.55
N LYS A 100 0.21 2.41 18.66
CA LYS A 100 -0.96 1.69 18.13
C LYS A 100 -1.07 1.80 16.60
N ASP A 101 -0.28 2.65 15.96
CA ASP A 101 -0.45 2.95 14.54
C ASP A 101 -0.07 1.76 13.67
N VAL A 102 0.96 1.00 14.05
CA VAL A 102 1.36 -0.20 13.31
C VAL A 102 0.25 -1.27 13.33
N PRO A 103 -0.26 -1.72 14.50
CA PRO A 103 -1.44 -2.58 14.53
C PRO A 103 -2.64 -2.02 13.77
N LYS A 104 -2.94 -0.74 13.94
CA LYS A 104 -4.06 -0.09 13.25
C LYS A 104 -3.94 -0.22 11.73
N ARG A 105 -2.80 0.19 11.14
CA ARG A 105 -2.58 0.14 9.69
C ARG A 105 -2.70 -1.27 9.15
N VAL A 106 -2.07 -2.24 9.82
CA VAL A 106 -2.12 -3.64 9.39
C VAL A 106 -3.55 -4.19 9.45
N LEU A 107 -4.24 -4.05 10.59
CA LEU A 107 -5.60 -4.57 10.73
C LEU A 107 -6.57 -3.91 9.73
N THR A 108 -6.47 -2.60 9.53
CA THR A 108 -7.26 -1.87 8.53
C THR A 108 -6.96 -2.37 7.12
N ALA A 109 -5.69 -2.51 6.73
CA ALA A 109 -5.30 -2.96 5.40
C ALA A 109 -5.83 -4.37 5.08
N TRP A 110 -5.79 -5.27 6.07
CA TRP A 110 -6.39 -6.59 5.96
C TRP A 110 -7.92 -6.54 5.86
N SER A 111 -8.58 -5.64 6.61
CA SER A 111 -10.03 -5.45 6.52
C SER A 111 -10.49 -4.97 5.14
N LEU A 112 -9.66 -4.16 4.48
CA LEU A 112 -9.90 -3.62 3.13
C LEU A 112 -9.45 -4.58 2.02
N GLY A 113 -8.76 -5.69 2.35
CA GLY A 113 -8.24 -6.63 1.38
C GLY A 113 -7.05 -6.12 0.57
N CYS A 114 -6.29 -5.14 1.09
CA CYS A 114 -5.13 -4.54 0.44
C CYS A 114 -3.84 -4.54 1.31
N PRO A 115 -3.52 -5.62 2.04
CA PRO A 115 -2.34 -5.64 2.92
C PRO A 115 -1.01 -5.48 2.18
N ASP A 116 -0.98 -5.82 0.90
CA ASP A 116 0.19 -5.67 0.05
C ASP A 116 0.33 -4.25 -0.52
N GLN A 117 -0.63 -3.35 -0.31
CA GLN A 117 -0.60 -2.00 -0.90
C GLN A 117 -0.26 -0.90 0.11
N LEU A 118 -0.33 -1.21 1.41
CA LEU A 118 -0.19 -0.23 2.49
C LEU A 118 1.05 -0.51 3.34
N ILE A 119 1.65 0.56 3.82
CA ILE A 119 2.86 0.56 4.65
C ILE A 119 2.46 0.33 6.10
N ALA A 120 2.96 -0.76 6.69
CA ALA A 120 2.81 -1.05 8.11
C ALA A 120 3.75 -0.18 8.94
N ASP A 121 5.02 -0.13 8.55
CA ASP A 121 6.06 0.57 9.29
C ASP A 121 7.27 0.90 8.41
N ALA A 122 8.14 1.80 8.85
CA ALA A 122 9.38 2.12 8.18
C ALA A 122 10.46 2.60 9.16
N GLN A 123 11.72 2.39 8.81
CA GLN A 123 12.87 2.83 9.61
C GLN A 123 14.07 3.14 8.71
N VAL A 124 14.88 4.12 9.11
CA VAL A 124 16.18 4.38 8.47
C VAL A 124 17.29 3.66 9.23
N VAL A 125 18.11 2.92 8.50
CA VAL A 125 19.30 2.24 9.02
C VAL A 125 20.47 2.61 8.10
N GLY A 126 21.37 3.47 8.60
CA GLY A 126 22.47 4.01 7.79
C GLY A 126 21.95 4.82 6.59
N GLU A 127 22.34 4.41 5.38
CA GLU A 127 21.96 5.05 4.11
C GLU A 127 20.75 4.39 3.43
N GLU A 128 20.05 3.51 4.14
CA GLU A 128 18.91 2.75 3.62
C GLU A 128 17.62 3.03 4.40
N LEU A 129 16.52 3.09 3.66
CA LEU A 129 15.16 3.07 4.18
C LEU A 129 14.62 1.64 4.12
N PHE A 130 14.23 1.11 5.26
CA PHE A 130 13.53 -0.15 5.43
C PHE A 130 12.03 0.16 5.48
N VAL A 131 11.25 -0.47 4.62
CA VAL A 131 9.79 -0.27 4.56
C VAL A 131 9.10 -1.61 4.63
N MET A 132 8.25 -1.77 5.63
CA MET A 132 7.44 -2.97 5.87
C MET A 132 6.03 -2.73 5.33
N ALA A 133 5.56 -3.57 4.43
CA ALA A 133 4.16 -3.59 4.00
C ALA A 133 3.27 -4.31 5.04
N CYS A 134 1.95 -4.11 4.98
CA CYS A 134 0.99 -4.76 5.88
C CYS A 134 0.85 -6.27 5.69
N ASP A 135 1.42 -6.82 4.60
CA ASP A 135 1.59 -8.26 4.37
C ASP A 135 2.94 -8.82 4.88
N HIS A 136 3.76 -7.98 5.53
CA HIS A 136 5.11 -8.26 6.04
C HIS A 136 6.19 -8.39 4.96
N THR A 137 5.91 -7.97 3.73
CA THR A 137 6.95 -7.82 2.71
C THR A 137 7.86 -6.67 3.12
N LEU A 138 9.15 -6.97 3.30
CA LEU A 138 10.17 -5.99 3.65
C LEU A 138 10.92 -5.51 2.41
N PHE A 139 10.90 -4.22 2.18
CA PHE A 139 11.67 -3.55 1.15
C PHE A 139 12.85 -2.80 1.78
N ARG A 140 13.97 -2.77 1.05
CA ARG A 140 15.16 -2.00 1.41
C ARG A 140 15.53 -1.11 0.25
N VAL A 141 15.60 0.19 0.47
CA VAL A 141 15.86 1.19 -0.57
C VAL A 141 16.97 2.12 -0.10
N GLY A 142 18.10 2.16 -0.80
CA GLY A 142 19.12 3.18 -0.57
C GLY A 142 18.60 4.57 -0.94
N PHE A 143 18.90 5.58 -0.13
CA PHE A 143 18.50 6.97 -0.42
C PHE A 143 19.05 7.47 -1.77
N ALA A 144 20.21 6.95 -2.20
CA ALA A 144 20.81 7.26 -3.49
C ALA A 144 20.14 6.55 -4.69
N GLU A 145 19.39 5.47 -4.46
CA GLU A 145 18.76 4.69 -5.54
C GLU A 145 17.48 5.34 -6.08
N MET A 146 16.82 6.17 -5.28
CA MET A 146 15.58 6.83 -5.63
C MET A 146 15.78 8.35 -5.68
N PRO A 147 15.63 9.01 -6.84
CA PRO A 147 15.89 10.45 -6.97
C PRO A 147 15.11 11.34 -6.01
N ALA A 148 13.89 10.93 -5.63
CA ALA A 148 13.09 11.64 -4.64
C ALA A 148 13.70 11.54 -3.22
N LEU A 149 14.20 10.37 -2.83
CA LEU A 149 14.89 10.18 -1.56
C LEU A 149 16.26 10.86 -1.52
N GLY A 150 16.97 10.90 -2.65
CA GLY A 150 18.28 11.53 -2.75
C GLY A 150 18.28 13.04 -2.47
N ARG A 151 17.11 13.68 -2.47
CA ARG A 151 16.92 15.10 -2.10
C ARG A 151 16.88 15.33 -0.59
N ILE A 152 16.72 14.28 0.20
CA ILE A 152 16.57 14.37 1.65
C ILE A 152 17.96 14.44 2.30
N PRO A 153 18.30 15.55 2.99
CA PRO A 153 19.55 15.67 3.73
C PRO A 153 19.70 14.55 4.77
N PRO A 154 20.92 14.01 4.99
CA PRO A 154 21.13 12.91 5.94
C PRO A 154 20.52 13.13 7.33
N GLN A 155 20.55 14.36 7.84
CA GLN A 155 20.03 14.73 9.15
C GLN A 155 18.50 14.65 9.24
N GLN A 156 17.80 14.76 8.10
CA GLN A 156 16.33 14.75 8.01
C GLN A 156 15.76 13.38 7.66
N ARG A 157 16.61 12.39 7.34
CA ARG A 157 16.14 11.12 6.80
C ARG A 157 15.27 10.34 7.76
N SER A 158 15.52 10.42 9.06
CA SER A 158 14.71 9.75 10.09
C SER A 158 13.48 10.55 10.53
N SER A 159 13.35 11.82 10.13
CA SER A 159 12.25 12.71 10.52
C SER A 159 11.06 12.65 9.54
N PHE A 160 10.69 11.44 9.12
CA PHE A 160 9.47 11.22 8.34
C PHE A 160 8.27 10.89 9.22
N THR A 161 7.10 10.97 8.61
CA THR A 161 5.85 10.46 9.15
C THR A 161 5.23 9.47 8.17
N ILE A 162 4.54 8.47 8.68
CA ILE A 162 3.73 7.56 7.87
C ILE A 162 2.28 8.03 7.99
N SER A 163 1.60 8.18 6.85
CA SER A 163 0.16 8.48 6.82
C SER A 163 -0.64 7.52 7.73
N SER A 164 -1.77 7.98 8.30
CA SER A 164 -2.54 7.18 9.26
C SER A 164 -3.01 5.84 8.71
N GLU A 165 -3.27 5.79 7.40
CA GLU A 165 -3.70 4.60 6.66
C GLU A 165 -2.53 3.82 6.03
N GLY A 166 -1.30 4.33 6.10
CA GLY A 166 -0.14 3.69 5.48
C GLY A 166 -0.03 3.87 3.97
N SER A 167 -0.76 4.79 3.36
CA SER A 167 -0.70 5.06 1.91
C SER A 167 0.66 5.61 1.45
N TYR A 168 1.35 6.37 2.29
CA TYR A 168 2.65 6.96 1.97
C TYR A 168 3.49 7.28 3.22
N ILE A 169 4.79 7.45 3.00
CA ILE A 169 5.78 8.08 3.88
C ILE A 169 5.99 9.52 3.42
N HIS A 170 6.04 10.46 4.35
CA HIS A 170 6.20 11.89 4.08
C HIS A 170 7.34 12.49 4.91
N TRP A 171 8.24 13.19 4.24
CA TRP A 171 9.27 14.06 4.84
C TRP A 171 8.82 15.53 4.76
N PRO A 172 8.30 16.11 5.86
CA PRO A 172 7.65 17.43 5.82
C PRO A 172 8.56 18.58 5.41
N GLU A 173 9.84 18.53 5.78
CA GLU A 173 10.78 19.64 5.55
C GLU A 173 11.14 19.82 4.06
N VAL A 174 11.07 18.76 3.27
CA VAL A 174 11.43 18.76 1.84
C VAL A 174 10.27 18.38 0.92
N ASP A 175 9.07 18.21 1.49
CA ASP A 175 7.84 17.86 0.78
C ASP A 175 7.98 16.62 -0.12
N VAL A 176 8.66 15.58 0.39
CA VAL A 176 8.85 14.32 -0.33
C VAL A 176 7.85 13.29 0.17
N HIS A 177 7.06 12.75 -0.76
CA HIS A 177 6.08 11.70 -0.52
C HIS A 177 6.47 10.44 -1.29
N ILE A 178 6.56 9.30 -0.59
CA ILE A 178 6.87 8.00 -1.19
C ILE A 178 5.78 6.99 -0.81
N ASP A 179 5.16 6.36 -1.79
CA ASP A 179 4.23 5.26 -1.61
C ASP A 179 4.91 3.89 -1.82
N LEU A 180 4.19 2.82 -1.50
CA LEU A 180 4.70 1.47 -1.64
C LEU A 180 4.87 1.05 -3.11
N ASP A 181 4.05 1.60 -4.02
CA ASP A 181 4.10 1.30 -5.45
C ASP A 181 5.40 1.84 -6.07
N ALA A 182 5.86 3.03 -5.69
CA ALA A 182 7.13 3.61 -6.11
C ALA A 182 8.32 2.76 -5.63
N ILE A 183 8.26 2.23 -4.41
CA ILE A 183 9.28 1.33 -3.86
C ILE A 183 9.28 0.00 -4.62
N ARG A 184 8.11 -0.60 -4.84
CA ARG A 184 7.97 -1.86 -5.59
C ARG A 184 8.45 -1.72 -7.02
N TYR A 185 8.11 -0.62 -7.70
CA TYR A 185 8.57 -0.36 -9.05
C TYR A 185 10.10 -0.34 -9.17
N LEU A 186 10.80 0.12 -8.12
CA LEU A 186 12.26 0.12 -8.06
C LEU A 186 12.84 -1.27 -7.74
N LYS A 187 12.19 -2.03 -6.86
CA LYS A 187 12.78 -3.24 -6.24
C LYS A 187 12.24 -4.58 -6.76
N ASP A 188 11.10 -4.59 -7.44
CA ASP A 188 10.47 -5.77 -8.00
C ASP A 188 10.31 -5.60 -9.52
N GLU A 189 11.14 -6.33 -10.27
CA GLU A 189 11.14 -6.31 -11.72
C GLU A 189 9.82 -6.82 -12.31
N THR A 190 9.24 -7.87 -11.73
CA THR A 190 7.98 -8.43 -12.22
C THR A 190 6.81 -7.46 -12.00
N TRP A 191 6.84 -6.74 -10.88
CA TRP A 191 5.88 -5.67 -10.60
C TRP A 191 6.05 -4.50 -11.58
N ARG A 192 7.29 -4.08 -11.83
CA ARG A 192 7.62 -3.02 -12.78
C ARG A 192 7.11 -3.35 -14.18
N GLU A 193 7.41 -4.54 -14.68
CA GLU A 193 6.95 -4.99 -16.00
C GLU A 193 5.42 -5.05 -16.10
N LYS A 194 4.76 -5.55 -15.04
CA LYS A 194 3.30 -5.59 -14.96
C LYS A 194 2.73 -4.17 -15.00
N LYS A 195 3.25 -3.25 -14.18
CA LYS A 195 2.79 -1.86 -14.12
C LYS A 195 3.06 -1.11 -15.42
N ASP A 196 4.21 -1.33 -16.06
CA ASP A 196 4.52 -0.74 -17.36
C ASP A 196 3.57 -1.25 -18.45
N ARG A 197 3.21 -2.53 -18.42
CA ARG A 197 2.22 -3.11 -19.33
C ARG A 197 0.83 -2.54 -19.08
N GLU A 198 0.38 -2.48 -17.83
CA GLU A 198 -0.91 -1.89 -17.44
C GLU A 198 -1.01 -0.43 -17.89
N LYS A 199 0.05 0.34 -17.66
CA LYS A 199 0.17 1.73 -18.07
C LYS A 199 0.14 1.89 -19.59
N LEU A 200 0.85 1.05 -20.34
CA LEU A 200 0.84 1.08 -21.80
C LEU A 200 -0.55 0.71 -22.35
N MET A 201 -1.21 -0.29 -21.77
CA MET A 201 -2.58 -0.65 -22.13
C MET A 201 -3.57 0.47 -21.82
N TYR A 202 -3.42 1.14 -20.67
CA TYR A 202 -4.22 2.31 -20.32
C TYR A 202 -4.00 3.46 -21.30
N ASP A 203 -2.74 3.81 -21.58
CA ASP A 203 -2.39 4.89 -22.49
C ASP A 203 -2.96 4.61 -23.91
N LEU A 204 -2.91 3.36 -24.38
CA LEU A 204 -3.55 2.94 -25.63
C LEU A 204 -5.07 3.12 -25.62
N ARG A 205 -5.77 2.59 -24.60
CA ARG A 205 -7.23 2.73 -24.46
C ARG A 205 -7.66 4.19 -24.37
N PHE A 206 -6.88 5.03 -23.68
CA PHE A 206 -7.09 6.46 -23.60
C PHE A 206 -6.98 7.12 -24.98
N GLY A 207 -5.94 6.77 -25.76
CA GLY A 207 -5.78 7.25 -27.13
C GLY A 207 -6.94 6.83 -28.05
N GLU A 208 -7.41 5.58 -27.91
CA GLU A 208 -8.57 5.07 -28.64
C GLU A 208 -9.86 5.81 -28.28
N ALA A 209 -10.10 6.10 -26.99
CA ALA A 209 -11.23 6.90 -26.54
C ALA A 209 -11.19 8.31 -27.12
N VAL A 210 -10.02 8.96 -27.13
CA VAL A 210 -9.84 10.27 -27.78
C VAL A 210 -10.15 10.21 -29.28
N ALA A 211 -9.71 9.15 -29.96
CA ALA A 211 -10.01 8.95 -31.38
C ALA A 211 -11.50 8.71 -31.64
N ALA A 212 -12.17 7.96 -30.77
CA ALA A 212 -13.59 7.67 -30.85
C ALA A 212 -14.42 8.94 -30.63
N LEU A 213 -14.14 9.70 -29.56
CA LEU A 213 -14.78 10.96 -29.27
C LEU A 213 -14.61 11.97 -30.41
N ARG A 214 -13.39 12.10 -30.97
CA ARG A 214 -13.16 12.95 -32.15
C ARG A 214 -14.05 12.56 -33.33
N LYS A 215 -14.15 11.26 -33.62
CA LYS A 215 -14.98 10.75 -34.71
C LYS A 215 -16.48 10.98 -34.45
N GLN A 216 -16.94 10.85 -33.21
CA GLN A 216 -18.34 11.13 -32.84
C GLN A 216 -18.71 12.59 -33.10
N TYR A 217 -17.79 13.52 -32.83
CA TYR A 217 -17.96 14.95 -33.13
C TYR A 217 -17.68 15.29 -34.61
N GLY A 218 -17.40 14.29 -35.46
CA GLY A 218 -17.22 14.46 -36.91
C GLY A 218 -15.92 15.17 -37.31
N LEU A 219 -14.97 15.35 -36.40
CA LEU A 219 -13.74 16.11 -36.65
C LEU A 219 -12.67 15.24 -37.29
N LYS A 220 -11.96 15.77 -38.29
CA LYS A 220 -10.72 15.18 -38.81
C LYS A 220 -9.53 15.59 -37.94
N GLN A 221 -8.47 14.78 -37.95
CA GLN A 221 -7.23 15.10 -37.22
C GLN A 221 -6.63 16.45 -37.65
N ALA A 222 -6.72 16.78 -38.94
CA ALA A 222 -6.25 18.06 -39.49
C ALA A 222 -7.11 19.27 -39.11
N GLU A 223 -8.33 19.05 -38.58
CA GLU A 223 -9.27 20.12 -38.22
C GLU A 223 -9.09 20.59 -36.77
N ILE A 224 -8.29 19.88 -35.97
CA ILE A 224 -7.93 20.28 -34.60
C ILE A 224 -6.98 21.47 -34.64
N ARG A 225 -7.50 22.68 -34.44
CA ARG A 225 -6.69 23.90 -34.40
C ARG A 225 -5.85 23.93 -33.14
N GLY A 226 -4.58 24.31 -33.28
CA GLY A 226 -3.62 24.40 -32.16
C GLY A 226 -2.78 23.14 -31.95
N LEU A 227 -3.05 22.04 -32.67
CA LEU A 227 -2.22 20.84 -32.69
C LEU A 227 -1.94 20.43 -34.13
N SER A 228 -0.75 19.88 -34.41
CA SER A 228 -0.48 19.30 -35.71
C SER A 228 -1.18 17.95 -35.85
N GLU A 229 -1.58 17.59 -37.07
CA GLU A 229 -2.17 16.27 -37.36
C GLU A 229 -1.31 15.12 -36.81
N ARG A 230 0.02 15.23 -36.95
CA ARG A 230 0.97 14.26 -36.39
C ARG A 230 0.88 14.15 -34.88
N HIS A 231 0.72 15.27 -34.18
CA HIS A 231 0.59 15.28 -32.71
C HIS A 231 -0.74 14.65 -32.28
N VAL A 232 -1.85 15.01 -32.92
CA VAL A 232 -3.16 14.39 -32.69
C VAL A 232 -3.11 12.88 -32.93
N ARG A 233 -2.51 12.45 -34.03
CA ARG A 233 -2.33 11.02 -34.35
C ARG A 233 -1.48 10.27 -33.33
N ARG A 234 -0.48 10.90 -32.71
CA ARG A 234 0.33 10.25 -31.68
C ARG A 234 -0.47 10.08 -30.38
N ILE A 235 -1.24 11.09 -29.98
CA ILE A 235 -2.14 11.02 -28.82
C ILE A 235 -3.15 9.88 -29.02
N GLU A 236 -3.78 9.79 -30.19
CA GLU A 236 -4.71 8.71 -30.53
C GLU A 236 -4.08 7.31 -30.57
N LYS A 237 -2.75 7.23 -30.62
CA LYS A 237 -1.97 5.98 -30.53
C LYS A 237 -1.43 5.71 -29.13
N GLY A 238 -1.90 6.44 -28.13
CA GLY A 238 -1.51 6.27 -26.73
C GLY A 238 -0.23 6.99 -26.33
N GLU A 239 0.17 8.05 -27.05
CA GLU A 239 1.17 8.95 -26.50
C GLU A 239 0.60 9.79 -25.36
N ARG A 240 1.37 9.88 -24.28
CA ARG A 240 1.07 10.76 -23.14
C ARG A 240 0.89 12.20 -23.57
N THR A 241 -0.17 12.80 -23.07
CA THR A 241 -0.56 14.17 -23.40
C THR A 241 -0.70 15.00 -22.13
N LYS A 242 -0.41 16.31 -22.23
CA LYS A 242 -0.53 17.25 -21.12
C LYS A 242 -1.98 17.75 -21.02
N ILE A 243 -2.36 18.23 -19.83
CA ILE A 243 -3.68 18.84 -19.57
C ILE A 243 -3.95 19.99 -20.57
N ASP A 244 -2.96 20.83 -20.85
CA ASP A 244 -3.11 21.93 -21.81
C ASP A 244 -3.47 21.44 -23.22
N THR A 245 -2.90 20.31 -23.63
CA THR A 245 -3.20 19.67 -24.92
C THR A 245 -4.63 19.11 -24.94
N LEU A 246 -5.09 18.52 -23.83
CA LEU A 246 -6.47 18.07 -23.68
C LEU A 246 -7.45 19.26 -23.71
N ALA A 247 -7.08 20.40 -23.14
CA ALA A 247 -7.88 21.61 -23.20
C ALA A 247 -7.99 22.17 -24.63
N ILE A 248 -6.95 22.00 -25.46
CA ILE A 248 -7.03 22.32 -26.90
C ILE A 248 -8.01 21.37 -27.59
N LEU A 249 -7.93 20.06 -27.32
CA LEU A 249 -8.87 19.09 -27.87
C LEU A 249 -10.31 19.44 -27.47
N ALA A 250 -10.61 19.57 -26.18
CA ALA A 250 -11.95 19.91 -25.68
C ALA A 250 -12.55 21.15 -26.36
N ARG A 251 -11.76 22.23 -26.48
CA ARG A 251 -12.20 23.46 -27.17
C ARG A 251 -12.55 23.23 -28.65
N ASN A 252 -11.82 22.36 -29.36
CA ASN A 252 -12.16 22.03 -30.75
C ASN A 252 -13.44 21.18 -30.85
N HIS A 253 -13.80 20.44 -29.79
CA HIS A 253 -15.07 19.72 -29.68
C HIS A 253 -16.23 20.62 -29.20
N GLY A 254 -15.95 21.88 -28.83
CA GLY A 254 -16.97 22.82 -28.35
C GLY A 254 -17.45 22.57 -26.91
N ILE A 255 -16.74 21.72 -26.16
CA ILE A 255 -17.08 21.36 -24.78
C ILE A 255 -16.00 21.80 -23.80
N SER A 256 -16.34 21.85 -22.51
CA SER A 256 -15.37 22.15 -21.45
C SER A 256 -14.37 21.01 -21.27
N LEU A 257 -13.20 21.30 -20.69
CA LEU A 257 -12.22 20.27 -20.36
C LEU A 257 -12.80 19.22 -19.40
N LYS A 258 -13.67 19.63 -18.48
CA LYS A 258 -14.31 18.72 -17.52
C LYS A 258 -15.21 17.74 -18.27
N GLU A 259 -16.15 18.24 -19.07
CA GLU A 259 -17.05 17.39 -19.87
C GLU A 259 -16.26 16.48 -20.81
N TYR A 260 -15.19 16.97 -21.42
CA TYR A 260 -14.31 16.15 -22.25
C TYR A 260 -13.68 14.99 -21.47
N LEU A 261 -13.22 15.23 -20.24
CA LEU A 261 -12.66 14.17 -19.39
C LEU A 261 -13.74 13.18 -18.91
N ASP A 262 -14.93 13.67 -18.62
CA ASP A 262 -16.07 12.84 -18.21
C ASP A 262 -16.48 11.89 -19.36
N GLU A 263 -16.61 12.39 -20.59
CA GLU A 263 -16.89 11.59 -21.81
C GLU A 263 -15.81 10.53 -22.06
N ILE A 264 -14.53 10.91 -21.93
CA ILE A 264 -13.43 9.95 -22.07
C ILE A 264 -13.48 8.89 -20.96
N ALA A 265 -13.82 9.27 -19.72
CA ALA A 265 -13.95 8.34 -18.60
C ALA A 265 -15.11 7.35 -18.80
N GLU A 266 -16.23 7.80 -19.35
CA GLU A 266 -17.35 6.92 -19.73
C GLU A 266 -16.92 5.91 -20.79
N MET A 267 -16.17 6.32 -21.82
CA MET A 267 -15.63 5.42 -22.84
C MET A 267 -14.57 4.44 -22.33
N LEU A 268 -13.89 4.77 -21.22
CA LEU A 268 -12.88 3.92 -20.58
C LEU A 268 -13.50 2.94 -19.57
N SER A 269 -14.74 3.17 -19.15
CA SER A 269 -15.46 2.29 -18.25
C SER A 269 -15.92 1.03 -19.01
N PRO A 270 -15.65 -0.19 -18.49
CA PRO A 270 -15.99 -1.44 -19.15
C PRO A 270 -17.51 -1.70 -19.23
#